data_AF-A0A2V8WG87-F1
#
_entry.id   AF-A0A2V8WG87-F1
#
_cell.length_a   1.000
_cell.length_b   1.000
_cell.length_c   1.000
_cell.angle_alpha   90.00
_cell.angle_beta   90.00
_cell.angle_gamma   90.00
#
_symmetry.space_group_name_H-M   'P 1'
#
loop_
_entity.id
_entity.type
_entity.pdbx_description
1 polymer ?
#
loop_
_entity_poly.entity_id
_entity_poly.type
_entity_poly.pdbx_seq_one_letter_code
_entity_poly.pdbx_strand_id
1 'polypeptide(L)'
;MTTEKDKSTKQILKRIERLEEAVFGSRQPKEVKARPRKAEGMALPDHILKLRDTGFFDSAKTSSEVHARLQTKYPCEPDRVAMALLRLQRRRELRKASKATGGRKQVAYVS
;
A
#
# COMPACT_ATOMS: atom_id res chain seq x y z
N MET A 1 -48.69 -21.02 -30.83
CA MET A 1 -47.81 -20.57 -31.92
C MET A 1 -46.78 -19.62 -31.34
N THR A 2 -45.54 -20.06 -31.10
CA THR A 2 -44.48 -19.17 -30.61
C THR A 2 -43.90 -18.41 -31.79
N THR A 3 -43.94 -17.08 -31.71
CA THR A 3 -43.57 -16.21 -32.83
C THR A 3 -42.07 -16.30 -33.06
N GLU A 4 -41.60 -16.17 -34.31
CA GLU A 4 -40.16 -16.25 -34.63
C GLU A 4 -39.31 -15.25 -33.82
N LYS A 5 -39.94 -14.14 -33.39
CA LYS A 5 -39.35 -13.15 -32.49
C LYS A 5 -38.96 -13.74 -31.13
N ASP A 6 -39.74 -14.67 -30.59
CA ASP A 6 -39.47 -15.32 -29.29
C ASP A 6 -38.28 -16.28 -29.33
N LYS A 7 -37.98 -16.82 -30.52
CA LYS A 7 -36.79 -17.69 -30.72
C LYS A 7 -35.53 -16.85 -30.85
N SER A 8 -35.63 -15.71 -31.55
CA SER A 8 -34.53 -14.76 -31.71
C SER A 8 -34.10 -14.14 -30.37
N THR A 9 -35.06 -13.70 -29.54
CA THR A 9 -34.78 -13.13 -28.22
C THR A 9 -34.08 -14.13 -27.30
N LYS A 10 -34.52 -15.40 -27.30
CA LYS A 10 -33.85 -16.47 -26.53
C LYS A 10 -32.41 -16.71 -26.97
N GLN A 11 -32.12 -16.63 -28.27
CA GLN A 11 -30.75 -16.77 -28.77
C GLN A 11 -29.87 -15.59 -28.39
N ILE A 12 -30.41 -14.36 -28.40
CA ILE A 12 -29.70 -13.15 -27.99
C ILE A 12 -29.34 -13.24 -26.50
N LEU A 13 -30.28 -13.61 -25.64
CA LEU A 13 -30.05 -13.74 -24.19
C LEU A 13 -28.95 -14.77 -23.89
N LYS A 14 -29.01 -15.94 -24.54
CA LYS A 14 -27.99 -17.00 -24.37
C LYS A 14 -26.60 -16.56 -24.85
N ARG A 15 -26.54 -15.63 -25.80
CA ARG A 15 -25.27 -15.08 -26.31
C ARG A 15 -24.70 -14.02 -25.36
N ILE A 16 -25.55 -13.19 -24.76
CA ILE A 16 -25.14 -12.21 -23.75
C ILE A 16 -24.56 -12.93 -22.53
N GLU A 17 -25.24 -13.96 -22.02
CA GLU A 17 -24.78 -14.75 -20.87
C GLU A 17 -23.36 -15.34 -21.08
N ARG A 18 -23.10 -15.91 -22.27
CA ARG A 18 -21.77 -16.42 -22.65
C ARG A 18 -20.70 -15.33 -22.72
N LEU A 19 -21.08 -14.13 -23.19
CA LEU A 19 -20.15 -13.00 -23.27
C LEU A 19 -19.84 -12.46 -21.88
N GLU A 20 -20.84 -12.39 -21.01
CA GLU A 20 -20.65 -11.99 -19.61
C GLU A 20 -19.76 -12.98 -18.87
N GLU A 21 -19.95 -14.29 -19.06
CA GLU A 21 -19.07 -15.30 -18.48
C GLU A 21 -17.64 -15.22 -19.04
N ALA A 22 -17.47 -14.97 -20.34
CA ALA A 22 -16.14 -14.81 -20.94
C ALA A 22 -15.41 -13.55 -20.48
N VAL A 23 -16.14 -12.45 -20.23
CA VAL A 23 -15.56 -11.15 -19.84
C VAL A 23 -15.38 -11.05 -18.32
N PHE A 24 -16.30 -11.61 -17.54
CA PHE A 24 -16.35 -11.44 -16.08
C PHE A 24 -16.12 -12.73 -15.27
N GLY A 25 -16.27 -13.91 -15.89
CA GLY A 25 -16.30 -15.22 -15.20
C GLY A 25 -14.98 -15.73 -14.62
N SER A 26 -13.89 -14.96 -14.66
CA SER A 26 -12.58 -15.40 -14.15
C SER A 26 -11.90 -14.42 -13.18
N ARG A 27 -12.61 -13.42 -12.68
CA ARG A 27 -12.12 -12.57 -11.59
C ARG A 27 -12.88 -12.83 -10.29
N GLN A 28 -12.65 -14.01 -9.72
CA GLN A 28 -12.77 -14.08 -8.26
C GLN A 28 -11.68 -13.15 -7.68
N PRO A 29 -12.03 -12.12 -6.90
CA PRO A 29 -11.01 -11.41 -6.14
C PRO A 29 -10.36 -12.45 -5.24
N LYS A 30 -9.05 -12.67 -5.40
CA LYS A 30 -8.28 -13.46 -4.43
C LYS A 30 -8.57 -12.84 -3.07
N GLU A 31 -9.33 -13.54 -2.24
CA GLU A 31 -9.50 -13.18 -0.84
C GLU A 31 -8.08 -13.13 -0.25
N VAL A 32 -7.59 -11.91 -0.07
CA VAL A 32 -6.38 -11.68 0.69
C VAL A 32 -6.76 -12.08 2.10
N LYS A 33 -6.44 -13.32 2.50
CA LYS A 33 -6.61 -13.81 3.87
C LYS A 33 -6.13 -12.71 4.80
N ALA A 34 -7.07 -12.01 5.42
CA ALA A 34 -6.77 -10.95 6.37
C ALA A 34 -6.00 -11.63 7.48
N ARG A 35 -4.69 -11.34 7.56
CA ARG A 35 -3.87 -11.85 8.66
C ARG A 35 -4.54 -11.38 9.95
N PRO A 36 -4.66 -12.24 10.98
CA PRO A 36 -5.22 -11.83 12.25
C PRO A 36 -4.47 -10.59 12.72
N ARG A 37 -5.19 -9.48 12.93
CA ARG A 37 -4.67 -8.25 13.52
C ARG A 37 -4.21 -8.62 14.92
N LYS A 38 -2.92 -8.95 15.07
CA LYS A 38 -2.34 -9.17 16.40
C LYS A 38 -2.54 -7.88 17.19
N ALA A 39 -3.19 -8.07 18.34
CA ALA A 39 -3.39 -7.20 19.48
C ALA A 39 -2.65 -5.84 19.46
N GLU A 40 -3.43 -4.77 19.59
CA GLU A 40 -3.17 -3.54 20.34
C GLU A 40 -1.71 -3.18 20.63
N GLY A 41 -0.95 -3.00 19.56
CA GLY A 41 0.38 -2.42 19.58
C GLY A 41 0.68 -1.87 18.19
N MET A 42 0.82 -0.56 18.07
CA MET A 42 1.15 0.05 16.78
C MET A 42 2.48 -0.50 16.30
N ALA A 43 2.53 -1.00 15.06
CA ALA A 43 3.76 -1.51 14.50
C ALA A 43 4.70 -0.34 14.13
N LEU A 44 5.98 -0.63 13.96
CA LEU A 44 6.98 0.37 13.55
C LEU A 44 6.55 1.19 12.31
N PRO A 45 5.97 0.61 11.24
CA PRO A 45 5.46 1.40 10.12
C PRO A 45 4.37 2.40 10.54
N ASP A 46 3.48 2.01 11.46
CA ASP A 46 2.40 2.88 11.94
C ASP A 46 2.96 4.06 12.74
N HIS A 47 3.99 3.82 13.56
CA HIS A 47 4.71 4.89 14.24
C HIS A 47 5.39 5.87 13.27
N ILE A 48 5.96 5.38 12.16
CA ILE A 48 6.55 6.23 11.12
C ILE A 48 5.47 7.04 10.39
N LEU A 49 4.34 6.42 10.07
CA LEU A 49 3.20 7.11 9.44
C LEU A 49 2.63 8.20 10.37
N LYS A 50 2.55 7.95 11.68
CA LYS A 50 2.18 9.01 12.64
C LYS A 50 3.14 10.20 12.59
N LEU A 51 4.45 9.96 12.45
CA LEU A 51 5.40 11.06 12.29
C LEU A 51 5.12 11.86 10.99
N ARG A 52 4.82 11.17 9.89
CA ARG A 52 4.40 11.80 8.62
C ARG A 52 3.17 12.66 8.80
N ASP A 53 2.13 12.13 9.45
CA ASP A 53 0.86 12.83 9.62
C ASP A 53 1.01 14.05 10.56
N THR A 54 2.07 14.08 11.40
CA THR A 54 2.44 15.25 12.22
C THR A 54 3.39 16.24 11.53
N GLY A 55 3.66 16.10 10.22
CA GLY A 55 4.53 17.01 9.45
C GLY A 55 6.04 16.77 9.62
N PHE A 56 6.46 15.68 10.28
CA PHE A 56 7.89 15.40 10.45
C PHE A 56 8.61 15.22 9.10
N PHE A 57 7.89 14.74 8.08
CA PHE A 57 8.40 14.49 6.74
C PHE A 57 8.12 15.64 5.75
N ASP A 58 7.72 16.83 6.22
CA ASP A 58 7.57 18.03 5.36
C ASP A 58 8.92 18.48 4.77
N SER A 59 10.01 18.05 5.40
CA SER A 59 11.37 18.16 4.87
C SER A 59 11.99 16.77 4.77
N ALA A 60 12.96 16.60 3.86
CA ALA A 60 13.65 15.33 3.68
C ALA A 60 14.31 14.86 4.98
N LYS A 61 13.95 13.65 5.45
CA LYS A 61 14.50 13.02 6.66
C LYS A 61 15.27 11.75 6.36
N THR A 62 16.44 11.60 6.98
CA THR A 62 17.25 10.38 6.85
C THR A 62 16.76 9.29 7.80
N SER A 63 17.17 8.04 7.59
CA SER A 63 16.87 6.92 8.50
C SER A 63 17.37 7.19 9.92
N SER A 64 18.54 7.80 10.07
CA SER A 64 19.11 8.18 11.36
C SER A 64 18.26 9.23 12.09
N GLU A 65 17.72 10.22 11.38
CA GLU A 65 16.84 11.23 11.97
C GLU A 65 15.50 10.63 12.41
N VAL A 66 14.93 9.73 11.61
CA VAL A 66 13.70 9.01 11.95
C VAL A 66 13.94 8.10 13.17
N HIS A 67 15.06 7.38 13.20
CA HIS A 67 15.45 6.54 14.33
C HIS A 67 15.61 7.35 15.62
N ALA A 68 16.36 8.45 15.58
CA ALA A 68 16.53 9.33 16.73
C ALA A 68 15.18 9.87 17.25
N ARG A 69 14.25 10.22 16.34
CA ARG A 69 12.91 10.69 16.72
C ARG A 69 12.03 9.60 17.32
N LEU A 70 12.16 8.36 16.83
CA LEU A 70 11.41 7.22 17.31
C LEU A 70 11.96 6.67 18.62
N GLN A 71 13.27 6.73 18.85
CA GLN A 71 13.94 6.09 19.98
C GLN A 71 13.31 6.44 21.34
N THR A 72 12.79 7.66 21.49
CA THR A 72 12.12 8.11 22.72
C THR A 72 10.78 7.41 22.97
N LYS A 73 10.03 7.07 21.92
CA LYS A 73 8.66 6.51 22.02
C LYS A 73 8.59 5.03 21.67
N TYR A 74 9.50 4.56 20.83
CA TYR A 74 9.59 3.21 20.30
C TYR A 74 11.07 2.86 20.11
N PRO A 75 11.74 2.32 21.15
CA PRO A 75 13.12 1.88 21.05
C PRO A 75 13.25 0.76 20.02
N CYS A 76 14.11 0.95 19.02
CA CYS A 76 14.34 -0.04 17.98
C CYS A 76 15.71 0.13 17.33
N GLU A 77 16.15 -0.91 16.62
CA GLU A 77 17.41 -0.87 15.88
C GLU A 77 17.31 0.05 14.64
N PRO A 78 18.37 0.80 14.29
CA PRO A 78 18.37 1.70 13.14
C PRO A 78 18.11 0.98 11.81
N ASP A 79 18.60 -0.25 11.66
CA ASP A 79 18.38 -1.07 10.45
C ASP A 79 16.90 -1.42 10.25
N ARG A 80 16.16 -1.62 11.34
CA ARG A 80 14.71 -1.87 11.28
C ARG A 80 13.97 -0.65 10.76
N VAL A 81 14.41 0.55 11.15
CA VAL A 81 13.85 1.81 10.64
C VAL A 81 14.15 1.97 9.16
N ALA A 82 15.39 1.72 8.73
CA ALA A 82 15.76 1.78 7.31
C ALA A 82 14.90 0.83 6.45
N MET A 83 14.71 -0.40 6.90
CA MET A 83 13.87 -1.38 6.21
C MET A 83 12.38 -0.99 6.21
N ALA A 84 11.88 -0.41 7.31
CA ALA A 84 10.51 0.07 7.39
C ALA A 84 10.27 1.23 6.41
N LEU A 85 11.19 2.21 6.35
CA LEU A 85 11.14 3.32 5.40
C LEU A 85 11.18 2.84 3.95
N LEU A 86 12.03 1.87 3.63
CA LEU A 86 12.06 1.27 2.28
C LEU A 86 10.72 0.62 1.92
N ARG A 87 10.09 -0.10 2.85
CA ARG A 87 8.78 -0.72 2.63
C ARG A 87 7.68 0.32 2.43
N LEU A 88 7.68 1.39 3.22
CA LEU A 88 6.73 2.51 3.08
C LEU A 88 6.91 3.23 1.74
N GLN A 89 8.16 3.45 1.32
CA GLN A 89 8.47 4.02 0.01
C GLN A 89 7.95 3.14 -1.13
N ARG A 90 8.13 1.81 -1.05
CA ARG A 90 7.57 0.88 -2.05
C ARG A 90 6.05 0.88 -2.09
N ARG A 91 5.39 1.14 -0.96
CA ARG A 91 3.93 1.34 -0.86
C ARG A 91 3.46 2.73 -1.28
N ARG A 92 4.38 3.62 -1.66
CA ARG A 92 4.12 5.02 -2.05
C ARG A 92 3.56 5.89 -0.90
N GLU A 93 3.80 5.48 0.34
CA GLU A 93 3.42 6.26 1.53
C GLU A 93 4.41 7.40 1.86
N LEU A 94 5.63 7.28 1.32
CA LEU A 94 6.71 8.26 1.40
C LEU A 94 7.45 8.29 0.06
N ARG A 95 7.93 9.47 -0.34
CA ARG A 95 8.74 9.67 -1.54
C ARG A 95 10.23 9.59 -1.18
N LYS A 96 11.04 9.04 -2.08
CA LYS A 96 12.50 8.99 -1.91
C LYS A 96 13.08 10.36 -2.30
N ALA A 97 13.97 10.87 -1.47
CA ALA A 97 14.71 12.11 -1.68
C ALA A 97 16.20 11.88 -1.40
N SER A 98 17.00 12.93 -1.60
CA SER A 98 18.40 12.96 -1.19
C SER A 98 18.66 14.18 -0.31
N LYS A 99 19.47 13.99 0.74
CA LYS A 99 19.86 15.05 1.67
C LYS A 99 21.37 15.01 1.88
N ALA A 100 22.03 16.16 1.86
CA ALA A 100 23.44 16.26 2.20
C ALA A 100 23.59 16.31 3.72
N THR A 101 24.29 15.33 4.29
CA THR A 101 24.60 15.27 5.73
C THR A 101 26.09 15.03 5.88
N GLY A 102 26.81 15.95 6.55
CA GLY A 102 28.27 15.86 6.72
C GLY A 102 29.04 15.85 5.39
N GLY A 103 28.60 16.63 4.40
CA GLY A 103 29.22 16.72 3.07
C GLY A 103 28.94 15.51 2.16
N ARG A 104 28.24 14.48 2.63
CA ARG A 104 27.88 13.30 1.83
C ARG A 104 26.38 13.28 1.52
N LYS A 105 26.04 12.92 0.28
CA LYS A 105 24.64 12.70 -0.12
C LYS A 105 24.15 11.39 0.50
N GLN A 106 23.09 11.48 1.28
CA GLN A 106 22.41 10.34 1.90
C GLN A 106 20.99 10.21 1.37
N VAL A 107 20.46 8.98 1.42
CA VAL A 107 19.07 8.71 1.10
C VAL A 107 18.19 9.29 2.20
N ALA A 108 17.15 10.02 1.79
CA ALA A 108 16.16 10.60 2.67
C ALA A 108 14.75 10.30 2.16
N TYR A 109 13.76 10.58 2.99
CA TYR A 109 12.35 10.39 2.69
C TYR A 109 11.56 11.67 2.99
N VAL A 110 10.55 11.95 2.17
CA VAL A 110 9.67 13.13 2.26
C VAL A 110 8.22 12.68 2.05
N SER A 111 7.24 13.35 2.65
CA SER A 111 5.82 13.11 2.37
C SER A 111 5.47 13.54 0.95
#